data_AF-A0A5J9VS40-F1
#
_entry.id   AF-A0A5J9VS40-F1
#
_cell.length_a   1.000
_cell.length_b   1.000
_cell.length_c   1.000
_cell.angle_alpha   90.00
_cell.angle_beta   90.00
_cell.angle_gamma   90.00
#
_symmetry.space_group_name_H-M   'P 1'
#
loop_
_entity.id
_entity.type
_entity.pdbx_description
1 polymer ?
#
loop_
_entity_poly.entity_id
_entity_poly.type
_entity_poly.pdbx_seq_one_letter_code
_entity_poly.pdbx_strand_id
1 'polypeptide(L)'
;MLLRKRHRDILKRSPDDVDLTKFMDVSGAGLAGDCTVAVYFHTSQTVAVARPGDARWTVVRRGTYLSQAMSFASRFYCATTNAVKVVELGGGDGGGAANYRPPRLARVAKLTEPLSRMRIDTVHLVDNDGELVLLDRRRNATRDTKCTR
;
A
#
# COMPACT_ATOMS: atom_id res chain seq x y z
N MET A 1 -5.38 -49.95 -19.65
CA MET A 1 -5.06 -48.63 -20.22
C MET A 1 -6.32 -48.12 -20.93
N LEU A 2 -7.11 -47.24 -20.30
CA LEU A 2 -8.21 -46.54 -20.97
C LEU A 2 -8.37 -45.14 -20.36
N LEU A 3 -8.53 -44.16 -21.24
CA LEU A 3 -8.24 -42.75 -21.03
C LEU A 3 -9.48 -41.95 -20.57
N ARG A 4 -9.25 -41.11 -19.56
CA ARG A 4 -9.91 -39.86 -19.13
C ARG A 4 -11.14 -39.38 -19.93
N LYS A 5 -12.21 -39.05 -19.20
CA LYS A 5 -12.99 -37.82 -19.44
C LYS A 5 -13.14 -37.07 -18.12
N ARG A 6 -12.33 -36.02 -17.94
CA ARG A 6 -12.62 -34.96 -16.96
C ARG A 6 -13.69 -34.07 -17.59
N HIS A 7 -14.90 -34.06 -17.03
CA HIS A 7 -15.83 -32.97 -17.21
C HIS A 7 -15.17 -31.71 -16.66
N ARG A 8 -14.76 -30.78 -17.54
CA ARG A 8 -14.57 -29.39 -17.17
C ARG A 8 -15.94 -28.75 -17.27
N ASP A 9 -16.61 -28.60 -16.14
CA ASP A 9 -17.74 -27.69 -16.06
C ASP A 9 -17.15 -26.28 -16.16
N ILE A 10 -17.19 -25.74 -17.39
CA ILE A 10 -16.91 -24.34 -17.66
C ILE A 10 -18.09 -23.59 -17.07
N LEU A 11 -17.96 -23.17 -15.80
CA LEU A 11 -18.74 -22.07 -15.26
C LEU A 11 -18.45 -20.87 -16.16
N LYS A 12 -19.36 -20.62 -17.11
CA LYS A 12 -19.37 -19.41 -17.93
C LYS A 12 -19.48 -18.25 -16.94
N ARG A 13 -18.36 -17.55 -16.69
CA ARG A 13 -18.36 -16.32 -15.89
C ARG A 13 -19.39 -15.37 -16.50
N SER A 14 -20.29 -14.88 -15.66
CA SER A 14 -21.26 -13.86 -16.04
C SER A 14 -20.50 -12.62 -16.55
N PRO A 15 -20.92 -11.96 -17.64
CA PRO A 15 -20.35 -10.69 -18.10
C PRO A 15 -20.43 -9.57 -17.05
N ASP A 16 -21.37 -9.71 -16.09
CA ASP A 16 -21.59 -8.78 -14.98
C ASP A 16 -20.89 -9.23 -13.68
N ASP A 17 -20.10 -10.31 -13.71
CA ASP A 17 -19.23 -10.68 -12.60
C ASP A 17 -18.05 -9.70 -12.57
N VAL A 18 -18.29 -8.55 -11.95
CA VAL A 18 -17.23 -7.59 -11.63
C VAL A 18 -16.21 -8.35 -10.82
N ASP A 19 -15.07 -8.65 -11.44
CA ASP A 19 -13.99 -9.39 -10.79
C ASP A 19 -13.41 -8.52 -9.66
N LEU A 20 -14.02 -8.61 -8.49
CA LEU A 20 -13.68 -7.81 -7.31
C LEU A 20 -12.23 -8.05 -6.87
N THR A 21 -11.63 -9.17 -7.28
CA THR A 21 -10.22 -9.47 -7.02
C THR A 21 -9.29 -8.45 -7.65
N LYS A 22 -9.69 -7.77 -8.73
CA LYS A 22 -8.91 -6.69 -9.36
C LYS A 22 -8.70 -5.49 -8.43
N PHE A 23 -9.60 -5.26 -7.47
CA PHE A 23 -9.48 -4.18 -6.49
C PHE A 23 -8.60 -4.53 -5.28
N MET A 24 -8.19 -5.80 -5.18
CA MET A 24 -7.39 -6.35 -4.09
C MET A 24 -5.92 -6.56 -4.47
N ASP A 25 -5.42 -5.87 -5.49
CA ASP A 25 -4.00 -5.91 -5.85
C ASP A 25 -3.15 -5.32 -4.71
N VAL A 26 -2.40 -6.19 -4.03
CA VAL A 26 -1.57 -5.84 -2.87
C VAL A 26 -0.24 -5.31 -3.37
N SER A 27 0.06 -4.05 -3.06
CA SER A 27 1.35 -3.43 -3.42
C SER A 27 2.26 -3.18 -2.22
N GLY A 28 1.77 -3.39 -1.00
CA GLY A 28 2.60 -3.36 0.20
C GLY A 28 1.91 -4.05 1.37
N ALA A 29 2.67 -4.78 2.17
CA ALA A 29 2.19 -5.43 3.38
C ALA A 29 3.30 -5.52 4.43
N GLY A 30 2.93 -5.58 5.70
CA GLY A 30 3.86 -5.84 6.80
C GLY A 30 3.35 -5.35 8.14
N LEU A 31 4.25 -5.15 9.11
CA LEU A 31 3.87 -4.80 10.48
C LEU A 31 3.58 -3.31 10.63
N ALA A 32 2.59 -3.00 11.46
CA ALA A 32 2.18 -1.65 11.86
C ALA A 32 2.21 -1.42 13.39
N GLY A 33 2.92 -2.28 14.14
CA GLY A 33 3.01 -2.26 15.60
C GLY A 33 2.17 -3.36 16.27
N ASP A 34 2.56 -3.81 17.47
CA ASP A 34 1.80 -4.69 18.36
C ASP A 34 1.15 -5.93 17.70
N CYS A 35 1.90 -6.58 16.81
CA CYS A 35 1.47 -7.72 16.00
C CYS A 35 0.32 -7.41 15.01
N THR A 36 0.07 -6.13 14.73
CA THR A 36 -0.90 -5.70 13.72
C THR A 36 -0.28 -5.75 12.34
N VAL A 37 -0.94 -6.45 11.43
CA VAL A 37 -0.58 -6.50 10.01
C VAL A 37 -1.31 -5.37 9.29
N ALA A 38 -0.58 -4.64 8.47
CA ALA A 38 -1.13 -3.67 7.52
C ALA A 38 -0.96 -4.17 6.09
N VAL A 39 -1.96 -3.87 5.27
CA VAL A 39 -1.97 -4.16 3.83
C VAL A 39 -2.40 -2.91 3.07
N TYR A 40 -1.69 -2.61 2.00
CA TYR A 40 -2.01 -1.58 1.03
C TYR A 40 -2.45 -2.20 -0.29
N PHE A 41 -3.68 -1.90 -0.68
CA PHE A 41 -4.26 -2.26 -1.96
C PHE A 41 -4.17 -1.07 -2.92
N HIS A 42 -3.36 -1.20 -3.99
CA HIS A 42 -3.06 -0.08 -4.87
C HIS A 42 -4.25 0.33 -5.74
N THR A 43 -4.91 -0.63 -6.37
CA THR A 43 -6.06 -0.35 -7.25
C THR A 43 -7.20 0.37 -6.51
N SER A 44 -7.49 -0.04 -5.27
CA SER A 44 -8.52 0.58 -4.44
C SER A 44 -8.01 1.70 -3.54
N GLN A 45 -6.71 2.01 -3.60
CA GLN A 45 -6.01 3.00 -2.76
C GLN A 45 -6.43 2.90 -1.28
N THR A 46 -6.42 1.68 -0.77
CA THR A 46 -6.93 1.34 0.56
C THR A 46 -5.81 0.80 1.44
N VAL A 47 -5.67 1.37 2.63
CA VAL A 47 -4.83 0.81 3.70
C VAL A 47 -5.75 0.19 4.74
N ALA A 48 -5.54 -1.08 5.05
CA ALA A 48 -6.29 -1.80 6.05
C ALA A 48 -5.34 -2.46 7.06
N VAL A 49 -5.81 -2.63 8.28
CA VAL A 49 -5.07 -3.27 9.37
C VAL A 49 -5.89 -4.34 10.07
N ALA A 50 -5.23 -5.38 10.55
CA ALA A 50 -5.83 -6.44 11.37
C ALA A 50 -4.75 -7.10 12.23
N ARG A 51 -5.13 -7.58 13.40
CA ARG A 51 -4.31 -8.51 14.18
C ARG A 51 -4.61 -9.95 13.76
N PRO A 52 -3.64 -10.87 13.91
CA PRO A 52 -3.92 -12.30 13.78
C PRO A 52 -5.09 -12.70 14.69
N GLY A 53 -6.11 -13.34 14.12
CA GLY A 53 -7.32 -13.74 14.84
C GLY A 53 -8.47 -12.74 14.76
N ASP A 54 -8.26 -11.52 14.27
CA ASP A 54 -9.36 -10.58 14.02
C ASP A 54 -10.29 -11.12 12.93
N ALA A 55 -11.59 -11.16 13.20
CA ALA A 55 -12.59 -11.56 12.21
C ALA A 55 -12.77 -10.52 11.08
N ARG A 56 -12.29 -9.29 11.28
CA ARG A 56 -12.48 -8.17 10.36
C ARG A 56 -11.24 -7.29 10.28
N TRP A 57 -10.98 -6.79 9.08
CA TRP A 57 -9.99 -5.75 8.84
C TRP A 57 -10.58 -4.36 9.13
N THR A 58 -9.76 -3.50 9.75
CA THR A 58 -10.09 -2.09 9.96
C THR A 58 -9.47 -1.26 8.83
N VAL A 59 -10.31 -0.54 8.10
CA VAL A 59 -9.84 0.37 7.05
C VAL A 59 -9.29 1.65 7.69
N VAL A 60 -7.99 1.89 7.52
CA VAL A 60 -7.28 3.08 8.03
C VAL A 60 -7.49 4.27 7.10
N ARG A 61 -7.47 4.02 5.79
CA ARG A 61 -7.65 5.04 4.76
C ARG A 61 -8.24 4.44 3.49
N ARG A 62 -9.11 5.21 2.85
CA ARG A 62 -9.55 5.04 1.45
C ARG A 62 -9.30 6.34 0.68
N GLY A 63 -8.93 6.22 -0.58
CA GLY A 63 -8.92 7.35 -1.52
C GLY A 63 -7.56 8.02 -1.74
N THR A 64 -7.61 9.14 -2.46
CA THR A 64 -6.69 9.34 -3.58
C THR A 64 -5.26 9.76 -3.24
N TYR A 65 -4.33 9.22 -4.04
CA TYR A 65 -2.89 9.51 -4.13
C TYR A 65 -1.96 8.82 -3.13
N LEU A 66 -2.25 7.58 -2.75
CA LEU A 66 -1.23 6.68 -2.21
C LEU A 66 -0.42 6.10 -3.38
N SER A 67 0.91 6.17 -3.31
CA SER A 67 1.81 5.63 -4.35
C SER A 67 2.36 4.27 -3.95
N GLN A 68 2.99 4.23 -2.78
CA GLN A 68 3.78 3.12 -2.27
C GLN A 68 3.53 2.92 -0.79
N ALA A 69 3.70 1.70 -0.33
CA ALA A 69 3.66 1.39 1.09
C ALA A 69 4.68 0.31 1.45
N MET A 70 5.25 0.42 2.65
CA MET A 70 6.34 -0.43 3.13
C MET A 70 6.27 -0.54 4.65
N SER A 71 6.59 -1.72 5.18
CA SER A 71 6.90 -1.86 6.60
C SER A 71 8.38 -1.59 6.84
N PHE A 72 8.67 -0.77 7.84
CA PHE A 72 10.02 -0.39 8.23
C PHE A 72 10.03 -0.17 9.76
N ALA A 73 11.03 -0.70 10.46
CA ALA A 73 11.14 -0.59 11.93
C ALA A 73 9.81 -0.86 12.69
N SER A 74 9.11 -1.94 12.32
CA SER A 74 7.80 -2.34 12.88
C SER A 74 6.66 -1.33 12.69
N ARG A 75 6.79 -0.40 11.76
CA ARG A 75 5.77 0.58 11.41
C ARG A 75 5.43 0.46 9.93
N PHE A 76 4.19 0.78 9.57
CA PHE A 76 3.74 0.72 8.19
C PHE A 76 3.65 2.14 7.62
N TYR A 77 4.45 2.40 6.60
CA TYR A 77 4.57 3.70 5.95
C TYR A 77 3.85 3.69 4.61
N CYS A 78 3.30 4.83 4.24
CA CYS A 78 2.73 5.07 2.93
C CYS A 78 3.21 6.42 2.39
N ALA A 79 3.61 6.45 1.13
CA ALA A 79 3.91 7.68 0.43
C ALA A 79 2.64 8.24 -0.23
N THR A 80 2.45 9.56 -0.11
CA THR A 80 1.47 10.33 -0.86
C THR A 80 2.17 11.34 -1.76
N THR A 81 1.41 12.06 -2.59
CA THR A 81 1.96 13.13 -3.43
C THR A 81 2.64 14.26 -2.66
N ASN A 82 2.45 14.38 -1.35
CA ASN A 82 2.94 15.53 -0.58
C ASN A 82 3.52 15.16 0.79
N ALA A 83 3.45 13.91 1.21
CA ALA A 83 3.94 13.46 2.49
C ALA A 83 4.34 11.99 2.48
N VAL A 84 5.24 11.62 3.39
CA VAL A 84 5.29 10.25 3.92
C VAL A 84 4.41 10.21 5.15
N LYS A 85 3.56 9.19 5.23
CA LYS A 85 2.65 8.95 6.33
C LYS A 85 2.93 7.60 6.97
N VAL A 86 2.59 7.45 8.24
CA VAL A 86 2.67 6.21 8.99
C VAL A 86 1.29 5.83 9.51
N VAL A 87 1.03 4.53 9.59
CA VAL A 87 -0.12 4.01 10.32
C VAL A 87 0.13 4.19 11.82
N GLU A 88 -0.71 5.00 12.45
CA GLU A 88 -0.82 5.06 13.90
C GLU A 88 -1.97 4.15 14.32
N LEU A 89 -1.67 3.20 15.19
CA LEU A 89 -2.68 2.45 15.93
C LEU A 89 -3.10 3.29 17.14
N GLY A 90 -4.38 3.30 17.49
CA GLY A 90 -4.78 3.86 18.79
C GLY A 90 -4.49 2.85 19.88
N GLY A 91 -3.79 3.29 20.93
CA GLY A 91 -3.41 2.48 22.07
C GLY A 91 -4.60 1.73 22.66
N GLY A 92 -4.42 0.42 22.79
CA GLY A 92 -5.26 -0.49 23.57
C GLY A 92 -4.49 -1.05 24.77
N ASP A 93 -3.57 -0.27 25.32
CA ASP A 93 -2.71 -0.58 26.45
C ASP A 93 -3.18 0.16 27.71
N GLY A 94 -4.27 -0.33 28.30
CA GLY A 94 -4.56 -0.11 29.73
C GLY A 94 -5.55 1.00 30.12
N GLY A 95 -6.05 1.81 29.18
CA GLY A 95 -7.15 2.75 29.43
C GLY A 95 -8.41 2.26 28.74
N GLY A 96 -9.51 2.04 29.48
CA GLY A 96 -10.78 1.57 28.95
C GLY A 96 -11.33 2.42 27.78
N ALA A 97 -12.45 1.96 27.20
CA ALA A 97 -13.11 2.47 25.97
C ALA A 97 -13.24 4.00 25.81
N ALA A 98 -13.05 4.79 26.88
CA ALA A 98 -13.02 6.24 26.89
C ALA A 98 -11.90 6.87 26.02
N ASN A 99 -10.80 6.16 25.75
CA ASN A 99 -9.65 6.71 24.99
C ASN A 99 -9.40 6.02 23.64
N TYR A 100 -10.36 5.24 23.13
CA TYR A 100 -10.19 4.56 21.84
C TYR A 100 -10.02 5.58 20.71
N ARG A 101 -8.84 5.55 20.08
CA ARG A 101 -8.55 6.35 18.89
C ARG A 101 -8.50 5.40 17.69
N PRO A 102 -9.34 5.57 16.66
CA PRO A 102 -9.30 4.66 15.51
C PRO A 102 -7.94 4.76 14.81
N PRO A 103 -7.43 3.65 14.23
CA PRO A 103 -6.23 3.67 13.42
C PRO A 103 -6.32 4.71 12.31
N ARG A 104 -5.23 5.44 12.06
CA ARG A 104 -5.18 6.48 11.02
C ARG A 104 -3.81 6.59 10.38
N LEU A 105 -3.75 7.30 9.26
CA LEU A 105 -2.48 7.75 8.68
C LEU A 105 -2.08 9.12 9.22
N ALA A 106 -0.97 9.18 9.95
CA ALA A 106 -0.36 10.42 10.42
C ALA A 106 0.83 10.81 9.53
N ARG A 107 1.03 12.10 9.32
CA ARG A 107 2.16 12.61 8.51
C ARG A 107 3.43 12.60 9.35
N VAL A 108 4.48 11.97 8.83
CA VAL A 108 5.81 11.91 9.48
C VAL A 108 6.85 12.75 8.75
N ALA A 109 6.69 12.94 7.44
CA ALA A 109 7.51 13.84 6.65
C ALA A 109 6.66 14.55 5.60
N LYS A 110 6.99 15.81 5.32
CA LYS A 110 6.42 16.57 4.20
C LYS A 110 7.43 16.55 3.07
N LEU A 111 6.98 16.31 1.83
CA LEU A 111 7.85 16.47 0.68
C LEU A 111 8.10 17.97 0.43
N THR A 112 9.34 18.33 0.14
CA THR A 112 9.74 19.70 -0.24
C THR A 112 8.99 20.14 -1.50
N GLU A 113 8.91 19.26 -2.50
CA GLU A 113 8.15 19.45 -3.72
C GLU A 113 7.07 18.35 -3.82
N PRO A 114 5.78 18.72 -4.01
CA PRO A 114 4.75 17.73 -4.25
C PRO A 114 5.04 16.93 -5.52
N LEU A 115 4.89 15.61 -5.45
CA LEU A 115 4.91 14.75 -6.62
C LEU A 115 3.71 15.07 -7.51
N SER A 116 3.96 15.20 -8.80
CA SER A 116 2.90 15.17 -9.80
C SER A 116 2.15 13.84 -9.68
N ARG A 117 0.83 13.86 -9.90
CA ARG A 117 0.02 12.62 -9.97
C ARG A 117 0.56 11.65 -11.02
N MET A 118 1.18 12.16 -12.08
CA MET A 118 1.78 11.36 -13.15
C MET A 118 3.14 10.76 -12.78
N ARG A 119 3.67 11.01 -11.58
CA ARG A 119 4.95 10.47 -11.07
C ARG A 119 4.78 9.56 -9.85
N ILE A 120 3.53 9.23 -9.51
CA ILE A 120 3.21 8.39 -8.34
C ILE A 120 3.78 6.97 -8.52
N ASP A 121 3.86 6.49 -9.76
CA ASP A 121 4.41 5.18 -10.13
C ASP A 121 5.94 5.15 -10.24
N THR A 122 6.61 6.31 -10.29
CA THR A 122 8.08 6.41 -10.37
C THR A 122 8.76 6.53 -9.02
N VAL A 123 8.00 6.71 -7.94
CA VAL A 123 8.54 6.79 -6.58
C VAL A 123 8.52 5.45 -5.86
N HIS A 124 9.55 5.23 -5.04
CA HIS A 124 9.72 4.02 -4.24
C HIS A 124 10.15 4.36 -2.81
N LEU A 125 9.52 3.73 -1.82
CA LEU A 125 10.03 3.71 -0.45
C LEU A 125 11.06 2.59 -0.34
N VAL A 126 12.24 2.89 0.19
CA VAL A 126 13.34 1.92 0.36
C VAL A 126 13.96 2.05 1.74
N ASP A 127 14.48 0.94 2.24
CA ASP A 127 15.41 0.91 3.36
C ASP A 127 16.82 1.18 2.82
N ASN A 128 17.46 2.22 3.35
CA ASN A 128 18.83 2.60 3.06
C ASN A 128 19.63 2.61 4.36
N ASP A 129 20.20 1.46 4.73
CA ASP A 129 21.02 1.30 5.92
C ASP A 129 20.33 1.73 7.23
N GLY A 130 19.05 1.36 7.39
CA GLY A 130 18.27 1.76 8.56
C GLY A 130 17.70 3.17 8.46
N GLU A 131 17.75 3.80 7.29
CA GLU A 131 17.03 5.02 6.97
C GLU A 131 15.92 4.75 5.94
N LEU A 132 14.70 5.20 6.23
CA LEU A 132 13.60 5.12 5.27
C LEU A 132 13.69 6.27 4.28
N VAL A 133 13.98 5.96 3.02
CA VAL A 133 14.17 6.95 1.95
C VAL A 133 13.07 6.83 0.89
N LEU A 134 12.61 7.97 0.39
CA LEU A 134 11.71 8.05 -0.78
C LEU A 134 12.53 8.43 -2.01
N LEU A 135 12.67 7.51 -2.95
CA LEU A 135 13.39 7.71 -4.21
C LEU A 135 12.42 8.05 -5.34
N ASP A 136 12.73 9.08 -6.13
CA ASP A 136 12.06 9.36 -7.41
C ASP A 136 12.93 8.87 -8.57
N ARG A 137 12.50 7.79 -9.22
CA ARG A 137 13.12 7.28 -10.43
C ARG A 137 12.70 8.16 -11.61
N ARG A 138 13.34 9.32 -11.76
CA ARG A 138 13.17 10.14 -12.96
C ARG A 138 13.47 9.28 -14.20
N ARG A 139 12.49 9.09 -15.06
CA ARG A 139 12.76 8.68 -16.45
C ARG A 139 13.52 9.86 -17.07
N ASN A 140 14.84 9.74 -17.19
CA ASN A 140 15.59 10.63 -18.04
C ASN A 140 14.97 10.52 -19.43
N ALA A 141 14.19 11.51 -19.84
CA ALA A 141 13.99 11.75 -21.25
C ALA A 141 15.39 12.06 -21.77
N THR A 142 16.01 11.07 -22.41
CA THR A 142 17.17 11.28 -23.27
C THR A 142 16.75 12.32 -24.30
N ARG A 143 16.96 13.60 -23.98
CA ARG A 143 17.32 14.56 -25.01
C ARG A 143 18.69 14.09 -25.46
N ASP A 144 18.68 13.39 -26.58
CA ASP A 144 19.84 13.20 -27.43
C ASP A 144 20.41 14.59 -27.75
N THR A 145 21.20 15.14 -26.85
CA THR A 145 22.19 16.14 -27.24
C THR A 145 23.34 15.35 -27.81
N LYS A 146 23.29 15.16 -29.14
CA LYS A 146 24.48 14.81 -29.93
C LYS A 146 25.62 15.71 -29.45
N CYS A 147 26.62 15.12 -28.80
CA CYS A 147 27.91 15.76 -28.67
C CYS A 147 28.58 15.57 -30.03
N THR A 148 28.50 16.59 -30.90
CA THR A 148 29.41 16.67 -32.04
C THR A 148 30.80 17.01 -31.53
N ARG A 149 31.77 16.31 -32.12
CA ARG A 149 33.19 16.32 -31.79
C ARG A 149 33.86 17.65 -32.07
#